data_AF-E6YU50-F1
#
_entry.id   AF-E6YU50-F1
#
_cell.length_a   1.000
_cell.length_b   1.000
_cell.length_c   1.000
_cell.angle_alpha   90.00
_cell.angle_beta   90.00
_cell.angle_gamma   90.00
#
_symmetry.space_group_name_H-M   'P 1'
#
loop_
_entity.id
_entity.type
_entity.pdbx_description
1 polymer ?
#
loop_
_entity_poly.entity_id
_entity_poly.type
_entity_poly.pdbx_seq_one_letter_code
_entity_poly.pdbx_strand_id
1 'polypeptide(L)'
;MEIHRAMQQMKKTLKHMRSLGNFVTTVQDKEIHHTLSGAMGHLLDGKKPLEEEHNFVVYEIDELMKLGDKNALPVLLYLFKCFEKSLKGQPSILSLDEAWIMLGHPVFREKIREWLKEFRKKNCLVLMATQSLSDAARFGILDVFLEQCPTKILLPNEAAETKGTDGTPRAIDLYRMIGLNDKEI
;
A
#
# COMPACT_ATOMS: atom_id res chain seq x y z
N MET A 1 12.94 -16.07 -21.44
CA MET A 1 14.40 -15.93 -21.65
C MET A 1 14.82 -14.49 -21.88
N GLU A 2 14.07 -13.72 -22.68
CA GLU A 2 14.33 -12.30 -23.01
C GLU A 2 14.54 -11.40 -21.77
N ILE A 3 13.63 -11.44 -20.79
CA ILE A 3 13.73 -10.67 -19.54
C ILE A 3 15.03 -10.94 -18.78
N HIS A 4 15.37 -12.23 -18.59
CA HIS A 4 16.57 -12.61 -17.84
C HIS A 4 17.84 -12.10 -18.54
N ARG A 5 17.90 -12.24 -19.87
CA ARG A 5 19.01 -11.74 -20.69
C ARG A 5 19.14 -10.21 -20.55
N ALA A 6 18.05 -9.47 -20.68
CA ALA A 6 18.05 -8.02 -20.56
C ALA A 6 18.52 -7.57 -19.16
N MET A 7 18.07 -8.23 -18.10
CA MET A 7 18.54 -7.97 -16.73
C MET A 7 20.06 -8.22 -16.60
N GLN A 8 20.59 -9.30 -17.16
CA GLN A 8 22.03 -9.59 -17.13
C GLN A 8 22.85 -8.55 -17.92
N GLN A 9 22.31 -8.03 -19.02
CA GLN A 9 22.95 -6.97 -19.79
C GLN A 9 22.95 -5.64 -19.02
N MET A 10 21.81 -5.23 -18.47
CA MET A 10 21.72 -4.01 -17.65
C MET A 10 22.57 -4.06 -16.39
N LYS A 11 22.75 -5.24 -15.79
CA LYS A 11 23.67 -5.41 -14.66
C LYS A 11 25.11 -4.98 -15.01
N LYS A 12 25.50 -5.08 -16.29
CA LYS A 12 26.84 -4.72 -16.79
C LYS A 12 26.96 -3.24 -17.21
N THR A 13 25.85 -2.51 -17.35
CA THR A 13 25.87 -1.08 -17.74
C THR A 13 26.09 -0.16 -16.53
N LEU A 14 26.46 1.11 -16.79
CA LEU A 14 26.59 2.14 -15.75
C LEU A 14 25.25 2.37 -15.03
N LYS A 15 25.28 2.67 -13.73
CA LYS A 15 24.05 2.81 -12.91
C LYS A 15 23.00 3.76 -13.51
N HIS A 16 23.43 4.89 -14.07
CA HIS A 16 22.55 5.88 -14.69
C HIS A 16 21.91 5.40 -16.02
N MET A 17 22.42 4.31 -16.60
CA MET A 17 21.88 3.67 -17.81
C MET A 17 20.91 2.52 -17.46
N ARG A 18 20.56 2.33 -16.18
CA ARG A 18 19.68 1.24 -15.73
C ARG A 18 18.24 1.71 -15.50
N SER A 19 17.71 2.48 -16.44
CA SER A 19 16.32 2.95 -16.37
C SER A 19 15.34 1.90 -16.94
N LEU A 20 14.05 2.05 -16.63
CA LEU A 20 12.99 1.18 -17.16
C LEU A 20 12.85 1.36 -18.67
N GLY A 21 13.04 2.56 -19.21
CA GLY A 21 13.11 2.82 -20.64
C GLY A 21 14.21 2.02 -21.32
N ASN A 22 15.44 2.03 -20.78
CA ASN A 22 16.54 1.23 -21.33
C ASN A 22 16.29 -0.28 -21.21
N PHE A 23 15.65 -0.73 -20.12
CA PHE A 23 15.23 -2.12 -19.97
C PHE A 23 14.27 -2.53 -21.08
N VAL A 24 13.23 -1.74 -21.33
CA VAL A 24 12.22 -1.98 -22.37
C VAL A 24 12.86 -2.07 -23.75
N THR A 25 13.74 -1.13 -24.07
CA THR A 25 14.47 -1.14 -25.35
C THR A 25 15.32 -2.40 -25.49
N THR A 26 15.84 -2.95 -24.38
CA THR A 26 16.66 -4.16 -24.38
C THR A 26 15.82 -5.44 -24.50
N VAL A 27 14.65 -5.49 -23.88
CA VAL A 27 13.76 -6.66 -23.89
C VAL A 27 12.99 -6.78 -25.22
N GLN A 28 12.73 -5.67 -25.92
CA GLN A 28 12.01 -5.63 -27.21
C GLN A 28 10.64 -6.35 -27.24
N ASP A 29 10.04 -6.56 -26.07
CA ASP A 29 8.73 -7.21 -25.93
C ASP A 29 7.61 -6.16 -25.97
N LYS A 30 6.63 -6.38 -26.86
CA LYS A 30 5.53 -5.44 -27.11
C LYS A 30 4.60 -5.24 -25.91
N GLU A 31 4.39 -6.24 -25.06
CA GLU A 31 3.55 -6.10 -23.86
C GLU A 31 4.22 -5.21 -22.81
N ILE A 32 5.54 -5.38 -22.65
CA ILE A 32 6.34 -4.57 -21.72
C ILE A 32 6.50 -3.13 -22.25
N HIS A 33 6.62 -2.96 -23.57
CA HIS A 33 6.76 -1.66 -24.23
C HIS A 33 5.54 -0.75 -24.04
N HIS A 34 4.33 -1.30 -24.11
CA HIS A 34 3.08 -0.55 -23.93
C HIS A 34 2.91 0.01 -22.51
N THR A 35 3.56 -0.59 -21.53
CA THR A 35 3.44 -0.18 -20.13
C THR A 35 4.28 1.08 -19.84
N LEU A 36 5.34 1.34 -20.61
CA LEU A 36 6.36 2.34 -20.27
C LEU A 36 6.47 3.51 -21.27
N SER A 37 6.12 3.32 -22.55
CA SER A 37 5.98 4.45 -23.51
C SER A 37 4.65 5.21 -23.38
N GLY A 38 3.73 4.71 -22.54
CA GLY A 38 2.43 5.33 -22.25
C GLY A 38 2.45 6.23 -21.01
N ALA A 39 1.31 6.33 -20.34
CA ALA A 39 1.10 7.24 -19.21
C ALA A 39 2.10 7.09 -18.04
N MET A 40 2.86 5.99 -17.91
CA MET A 40 3.69 5.67 -16.74
C MET A 40 5.17 6.07 -16.83
N GLY A 41 5.68 6.44 -18.01
CA GLY A 41 7.10 6.76 -18.18
C GLY A 41 7.58 7.87 -17.23
N HIS A 42 6.74 8.88 -16.97
CA HIS A 42 7.07 9.98 -16.08
C HIS A 42 7.12 9.62 -14.59
N LEU A 43 6.43 8.54 -14.16
CA LEU A 43 6.37 8.13 -12.75
C LEU A 43 7.49 7.17 -12.38
N LEU A 44 7.88 6.27 -13.29
CA LEU A 44 8.78 5.15 -12.99
C LEU A 44 10.11 5.17 -13.75
N ASP A 45 10.29 5.99 -14.78
CA ASP A 45 11.55 6.09 -15.55
C ASP A 45 12.49 7.20 -15.06
N GLY A 46 12.48 7.46 -13.75
CA GLY A 46 13.37 8.43 -13.13
C GLY A 46 14.86 8.04 -13.30
N LYS A 47 15.71 9.03 -13.64
CA LYS A 47 17.17 8.81 -13.78
C LYS A 47 17.89 8.62 -12.44
N LYS A 48 17.25 9.04 -11.35
CA LYS A 48 17.72 8.87 -9.97
C LYS A 48 16.66 8.11 -9.18
N PRO A 49 17.05 7.18 -8.29
CA PRO A 49 16.12 6.58 -7.35
C PRO A 49 15.58 7.64 -6.39
N LEU A 50 14.45 7.36 -5.74
CA LEU A 50 14.04 8.16 -4.60
C LEU A 50 15.13 8.11 -3.52
N GLU A 51 15.59 9.29 -3.09
CA GLU A 51 16.53 9.44 -1.99
C GLU A 51 15.72 9.52 -0.69
N GLU A 52 15.72 8.45 0.10
CA GLU A 52 15.00 8.37 1.38
C GLU A 52 15.94 8.61 2.59
N GLU A 53 16.76 9.66 2.54
CA GLU A 53 17.56 10.10 3.70
C GLU A 53 16.78 11.09 4.58
N HIS A 54 15.49 10.82 4.79
CA HIS A 54 14.59 11.65 5.56
C HIS A 54 13.87 10.83 6.62
N ASN A 55 13.75 11.38 7.83
CA ASN A 55 13.07 10.73 8.95
C ASN A 55 11.54 10.86 8.87
N PHE A 56 11.03 11.69 7.97
CA PHE A 56 9.61 11.91 7.74
C PHE A 56 9.37 12.11 6.25
N VAL A 57 8.57 11.21 5.67
CA VAL A 57 8.25 11.20 4.23
C VAL A 57 6.75 11.01 4.08
N VAL A 58 6.13 11.82 3.23
CA VAL A 58 4.70 11.74 2.92
C VAL A 58 4.55 11.60 1.42
N TYR A 59 3.75 10.61 1.00
CA TYR A 59 3.35 10.42 -0.38
C TYR A 59 1.87 10.74 -0.49
N GLU A 60 1.53 11.80 -1.24
CA GLU A 60 0.16 12.08 -1.67
C GLU A 60 -0.15 11.13 -2.83
N ILE A 61 -1.29 10.43 -2.77
CA ILE A 61 -1.63 9.35 -3.71
C ILE A 61 -2.98 9.53 -4.38
N ASP A 62 -3.79 10.54 -4.05
CA ASP A 62 -5.13 10.74 -4.60
C ASP A 62 -5.11 10.88 -6.13
N GLU A 63 -4.24 11.74 -6.65
CA GLU A 63 -4.07 11.90 -8.12
C GLU A 63 -3.54 10.63 -8.77
N LEU A 64 -2.68 9.87 -8.09
CA LEU A 64 -2.19 8.58 -8.56
C LEU A 64 -3.32 7.55 -8.65
N MET A 65 -4.20 7.51 -7.65
CA MET A 65 -5.34 6.60 -7.62
C MET A 65 -6.34 6.91 -8.74
N LYS A 66 -6.52 8.18 -9.13
CA LYS A 66 -7.36 8.59 -10.28
C LYS A 66 -6.87 8.03 -11.62
N LEU A 67 -5.60 7.63 -11.72
CA LEU A 67 -5.05 6.98 -12.94
C LEU A 67 -5.46 5.50 -13.06
N GLY A 68 -6.12 4.93 -12.05
CA GLY A 68 -6.61 3.56 -12.03
C GLY A 68 -5.56 2.52 -11.61
N ASP A 69 -6.03 1.34 -11.20
CA ASP A 69 -5.21 0.29 -10.57
C ASP A 69 -3.98 -0.12 -11.38
N LYS A 70 -4.12 -0.23 -12.71
CA LYS A 70 -3.01 -0.61 -13.61
C LYS A 70 -1.81 0.33 -13.49
N ASN A 71 -2.06 1.59 -13.16
CA ASN A 71 -1.07 2.65 -13.07
C ASN A 71 -0.63 2.90 -11.61
N ALA A 72 -1.57 2.91 -10.67
CA ALA A 72 -1.29 3.15 -9.26
C ALA A 72 -0.53 1.99 -8.61
N LEU A 73 -0.88 0.74 -8.92
CA LEU A 73 -0.34 -0.45 -8.26
C LEU A 73 1.20 -0.55 -8.37
N PRO A 74 1.85 -0.42 -9.54
CA PRO A 74 3.30 -0.51 -9.64
C PRO A 74 4.03 0.60 -8.87
N VAL A 75 3.50 1.83 -8.90
CA VAL A 75 4.08 2.98 -8.20
C VAL A 75 4.02 2.77 -6.70
N LEU A 76 2.86 2.41 -6.18
CA LEU A 76 2.66 2.13 -4.76
C LEU A 76 3.56 0.98 -4.28
N LEU A 77 3.62 -0.14 -5.02
CA LEU A 77 4.52 -1.26 -4.70
C LEU A 77 6.00 -0.83 -4.66
N TYR A 78 6.41 0.08 -5.55
CA TYR A 78 7.75 0.64 -5.55
C TYR A 78 8.00 1.52 -4.31
N LEU A 79 7.08 2.43 -3.96
CA LEU A 79 7.17 3.27 -2.76
C LEU A 79 7.31 2.42 -1.49
N PHE A 80 6.47 1.38 -1.35
CA PHE A 80 6.59 0.43 -0.23
C PHE A 80 7.91 -0.31 -0.23
N LYS A 81 8.46 -0.65 -1.40
CA LYS A 81 9.77 -1.31 -1.48
C LYS A 81 10.90 -0.40 -1.04
N CYS A 82 10.81 0.91 -1.32
CA CYS A 82 11.76 1.89 -0.84
C CYS A 82 11.70 1.99 0.69
N PHE A 83 10.50 2.19 1.24
CA PHE A 83 10.28 2.19 2.68
C PHE A 83 10.81 0.92 3.35
N GLU A 84 10.51 -0.27 2.81
CA GLU A 84 10.98 -1.54 3.38
C GLU A 84 12.51 -1.62 3.44
N LYS A 85 13.21 -1.04 2.46
CA LYS A 85 14.68 -0.98 2.42
C LYS A 85 15.27 0.07 3.36
N SER A 86 14.50 1.10 3.71
CA SER A 86 14.94 2.12 4.67
C SER A 86 14.93 1.59 6.11
N LEU A 87 14.12 0.55 6.40
CA LEU A 87 14.11 -0.15 7.69
C LEU A 87 15.42 -0.91 7.95
N LYS A 88 16.27 -0.34 8.80
CA LYS A 88 17.57 -0.91 9.26
C LYS A 88 17.53 -1.34 10.74
N GLY A 89 16.33 -1.40 11.35
CA GLY A 89 16.10 -1.76 12.76
C GLY A 89 15.80 -0.58 13.68
N GLN A 90 15.88 0.65 13.17
CA GLN A 90 15.44 1.85 13.87
C GLN A 90 13.92 1.85 14.08
N PRO A 91 13.42 2.43 15.18
CA PRO A 91 11.98 2.65 15.38
C PRO A 91 11.41 3.41 14.18
N SER A 92 10.41 2.82 13.54
CA SER A 92 9.81 3.38 12.31
C SER A 92 8.30 3.26 12.37
N ILE A 93 7.60 4.16 11.67
CA ILE A 93 6.14 4.13 11.54
C ILE A 93 5.80 4.16 10.06
N LEU A 94 5.04 3.15 9.60
CA LEU A 94 4.32 3.22 8.34
C LEU A 94 2.90 3.71 8.66
N SER A 95 2.58 4.93 8.24
CA SER A 95 1.23 5.50 8.40
C SER A 95 0.45 5.36 7.10
N LEU A 96 -0.75 4.78 7.17
CA LEU A 96 -1.68 4.62 6.06
C LEU A 96 -2.97 5.37 6.42
N ASP A 97 -3.17 6.54 5.80
CA ASP A 97 -4.35 7.37 6.01
C ASP A 97 -5.31 7.19 4.82
N GLU A 98 -6.55 6.81 5.09
CA GLU A 98 -7.62 6.56 4.11
C GLU A 98 -7.23 5.68 2.89
N ALA A 99 -6.19 4.85 3.04
CA ALA A 99 -5.67 4.04 1.94
C ALA A 99 -6.55 2.82 1.59
N TRP A 100 -7.81 2.77 2.06
CA TRP A 100 -8.74 1.64 1.93
C TRP A 100 -9.00 1.23 0.49
N ILE A 101 -9.07 2.20 -0.41
CA ILE A 101 -9.24 1.95 -1.85
C ILE A 101 -8.10 1.08 -2.36
N MET A 102 -6.86 1.36 -1.94
CA MET A 102 -5.70 0.54 -2.26
C MET A 102 -5.81 -0.85 -1.61
N LEU A 103 -6.31 -0.96 -0.37
CA LEU A 103 -6.48 -2.22 0.37
C LEU A 103 -7.53 -3.17 -0.22
N GLY A 104 -8.46 -2.63 -1.01
CA GLY A 104 -9.45 -3.41 -1.75
C GLY A 104 -8.84 -4.26 -2.87
N HIS A 105 -7.68 -3.87 -3.40
CA HIS A 105 -7.02 -4.61 -4.46
C HIS A 105 -6.38 -5.89 -3.91
N PRO A 106 -6.62 -7.09 -4.50
CA PRO A 106 -6.15 -8.37 -3.96
C PRO A 106 -4.64 -8.41 -3.68
N VAL A 107 -3.83 -7.82 -4.57
CA VAL A 107 -2.37 -7.75 -4.41
C VAL A 107 -1.97 -6.96 -3.17
N PHE A 108 -2.65 -5.84 -2.89
CA PHE A 108 -2.35 -5.01 -1.72
C PHE A 108 -2.86 -5.64 -0.43
N ARG A 109 -4.04 -6.28 -0.47
CA ARG A 109 -4.58 -6.97 0.71
C ARG A 109 -3.60 -8.01 1.23
N GLU A 110 -3.07 -8.86 0.36
CA GLU A 110 -2.07 -9.87 0.74
C GLU A 110 -0.77 -9.23 1.24
N LYS A 111 -0.32 -8.14 0.59
CA LYS A 111 0.88 -7.42 1.02
C LYS A 111 0.73 -6.79 2.40
N ILE A 112 -0.43 -6.22 2.71
CA ILE A 112 -0.72 -5.62 4.02
C ILE A 112 -0.72 -6.68 5.11
N ARG A 113 -1.32 -7.86 4.86
CA ARG A 113 -1.26 -8.99 5.79
C ARG A 113 0.19 -9.40 6.07
N GLU A 114 0.98 -9.54 5.01
CA GLU A 114 2.42 -9.83 5.12
C GLU A 114 3.16 -8.76 5.94
N TRP A 115 2.90 -7.47 5.66
CA TRP A 115 3.58 -6.36 6.33
C TRP A 115 3.20 -6.25 7.80
N LEU A 116 1.91 -6.33 8.14
CA LEU A 116 1.45 -6.30 9.53
C LEU A 116 2.10 -7.41 10.37
N LYS A 117 2.38 -8.56 9.76
CA LYS A 117 3.08 -9.68 10.41
C LYS A 117 4.60 -9.47 10.49
N GLU A 118 5.24 -9.03 9.41
CA GLU A 118 6.69 -9.01 9.30
C GLU A 118 7.34 -7.73 9.84
N PHE A 119 6.64 -6.59 9.81
CA PHE A 119 7.22 -5.28 10.16
C PHE A 119 7.48 -5.14 11.66
N ARG A 120 6.73 -5.86 12.50
CA ARG A 120 7.02 -5.99 13.93
C ARG A 120 8.45 -6.49 14.18
N LYS A 121 8.97 -7.40 13.36
CA LYS A 121 10.34 -7.92 13.48
C LYS A 121 11.40 -6.89 13.10
N LYS A 122 11.03 -5.86 12.34
CA LYS A 122 11.90 -4.77 11.88
C LYS A 122 11.82 -3.52 12.76
N ASN A 123 11.21 -3.61 13.95
CA ASN A 123 10.95 -2.47 14.84
C ASN A 123 10.10 -1.37 14.17
N CYS A 124 9.15 -1.78 13.32
CA CYS A 124 8.26 -0.89 12.60
C CYS A 124 6.82 -1.09 13.06
N LEU A 125 6.17 0.02 13.45
CA LEU A 125 4.73 0.09 13.68
C LEU A 125 4.03 0.35 12.34
N VAL A 126 2.88 -0.29 12.13
CA VAL A 126 1.96 0.09 11.06
C VAL A 126 0.76 0.76 11.71
N LEU A 127 0.51 2.01 11.34
CA LEU A 127 -0.63 2.82 11.77
C LEU A 127 -1.61 2.93 10.61
N MET A 128 -2.87 2.61 10.85
CA MET A 128 -3.94 2.76 9.87
C MET A 128 -5.00 3.68 10.45
N ALA A 129 -5.39 4.69 9.67
CA ALA A 129 -6.42 5.64 10.04
C ALA A 129 -7.59 5.58 9.06
N THR A 130 -8.81 5.63 9.60
CA THR A 130 -10.06 5.67 8.82
C THR A 130 -11.14 6.43 9.54
N GLN A 131 -11.96 7.11 8.75
CA GLN A 131 -13.22 7.70 9.14
C GLN A 131 -14.37 6.70 9.08
N SER A 132 -14.21 5.57 8.38
CA SER A 132 -15.30 4.64 8.06
C SER A 132 -14.86 3.17 8.20
N LEU A 133 -15.24 2.55 9.33
CA LEU A 133 -15.14 1.10 9.51
C LEU A 133 -15.95 0.31 8.47
N SER A 134 -16.97 0.94 7.87
CA SER A 134 -17.78 0.28 6.85
C SER A 134 -16.98 0.04 5.57
N ASP A 135 -16.03 0.91 5.24
CA ASP A 135 -15.11 0.71 4.12
C ASP A 135 -14.15 -0.45 4.39
N ALA A 136 -13.58 -0.53 5.60
CA ALA A 136 -12.78 -1.68 6.03
C ALA A 136 -13.53 -3.02 5.89
N ALA A 137 -14.82 -3.04 6.24
CA ALA A 137 -15.68 -4.21 6.08
C ALA A 137 -15.95 -4.50 4.59
N ARG A 138 -16.34 -3.49 3.80
CA ARG A 138 -16.63 -3.60 2.36
C ARG A 138 -15.43 -4.11 1.56
N PHE A 139 -14.22 -3.63 1.91
CA PHE A 139 -12.97 -4.03 1.29
C PHE A 139 -12.35 -5.27 1.91
N GLY A 140 -13.09 -6.03 2.74
CA GLY A 140 -12.71 -7.38 3.20
C GLY A 140 -11.37 -7.43 3.92
N ILE A 141 -11.07 -6.40 4.72
CA ILE A 141 -9.83 -6.30 5.49
C ILE A 141 -10.08 -6.22 7.01
N LEU A 142 -11.36 -6.24 7.42
CA LEU A 142 -11.74 -6.20 8.82
C LEU A 142 -11.17 -7.36 9.64
N ASP A 143 -11.09 -8.56 9.05
CA ASP A 143 -10.48 -9.74 9.67
C ASP A 143 -8.97 -9.54 9.94
N VAL A 144 -8.26 -8.86 9.02
CA VAL A 144 -6.86 -8.48 9.22
C VAL A 144 -6.69 -7.59 10.44
N PHE A 145 -7.59 -6.64 10.67
CA PHE A 145 -7.51 -5.77 11.85
C PHE A 145 -7.83 -6.48 13.13
N LEU A 146 -8.81 -7.38 13.09
CA LEU A 146 -9.16 -8.19 14.24
C LEU A 146 -7.96 -9.04 14.69
N GLU A 147 -7.25 -9.64 13.74
CA GLU A 147 -6.13 -10.53 14.04
C GLU A 147 -4.81 -9.80 14.30
N GLN A 148 -4.50 -8.78 13.49
CA GLN A 148 -3.16 -8.19 13.44
C GLN A 148 -3.06 -6.82 14.13
N CYS A 149 -4.17 -6.18 14.48
CA CYS A 149 -4.18 -4.87 15.16
C CYS A 149 -4.64 -5.01 16.63
N PRO A 150 -3.72 -5.30 17.56
CA PRO A 150 -4.06 -5.45 18.97
C PRO A 150 -4.51 -4.13 19.60
N THR A 151 -3.91 -3.01 19.19
CA THR A 151 -4.25 -1.66 19.66
C THR A 151 -5.26 -1.02 18.71
N LYS A 152 -6.37 -0.54 19.27
CA LYS A 152 -7.42 0.18 18.55
C LYS A 152 -7.64 1.51 19.27
N ILE A 153 -7.63 2.62 18.54
CA ILE A 153 -7.95 3.95 19.07
C ILE A 153 -9.27 4.35 18.41
N LEU A 154 -10.34 4.40 19.21
CA LEU A 154 -11.65 4.84 18.76
C LEU A 154 -11.88 6.28 19.22
N LEU A 155 -12.32 7.13 18.30
CA LEU A 155 -12.69 8.51 18.59
C LEU A 155 -14.22 8.63 18.70
N PRO A 156 -14.74 9.69 19.35
CA PRO A 156 -16.19 9.89 19.49
C PRO A 156 -16.93 9.83 18.15
N ASN A 157 -18.05 9.10 18.13
CA ASN A 157 -18.93 8.98 16.97
C ASN A 157 -20.38 9.18 17.40
N GLU A 158 -21.02 10.26 16.94
CA GLU A 158 -22.42 10.56 17.25
C GLU A 158 -23.40 9.48 16.76
N ALA A 159 -23.01 8.73 15.72
CA ALA A 159 -23.80 7.65 15.16
C ALA A 159 -23.53 6.28 15.82
N ALA A 160 -22.78 6.21 16.92
CA ALA A 160 -22.30 4.95 17.52
C ALA A 160 -23.41 3.93 17.80
N GLU A 161 -24.58 4.39 18.25
CA GLU A 161 -25.74 3.54 18.56
C GLU A 161 -26.58 3.16 17.33
N THR A 162 -26.24 3.67 16.13
CA THR A 162 -27.04 3.42 14.92
C THR A 162 -26.93 1.97 14.51
N LYS A 163 -28.07 1.27 14.54
CA LYS A 163 -28.20 -0.13 14.14
C LYS A 163 -28.53 -0.27 12.65
N GLY A 164 -27.84 -1.20 11.99
CA GLY A 164 -28.09 -1.57 10.61
C GLY A 164 -29.15 -2.66 10.46
N THR A 165 -29.31 -3.12 9.23
CA THR A 165 -30.12 -4.31 8.89
C THR A 165 -29.20 -5.44 8.44
N ASP A 166 -29.74 -6.66 8.38
CA ASP A 166 -29.02 -7.79 7.79
C ASP A 166 -28.57 -7.43 6.36
N GLY A 167 -27.25 -7.45 6.12
CA GLY A 167 -26.62 -7.05 4.85
C GLY A 167 -26.22 -5.58 4.72
N THR A 168 -26.55 -4.71 5.67
CA THR A 168 -26.09 -3.31 5.69
C THR A 168 -25.73 -2.89 7.12
N PRO A 169 -24.59 -3.40 7.65
CA PRO A 169 -24.16 -3.09 9.02
C PRO A 169 -23.90 -1.59 9.19
N ARG A 170 -24.28 -1.05 10.35
CA ARG A 170 -24.01 0.34 10.75
C ARG A 170 -23.01 0.34 11.91
N ALA A 171 -22.84 1.50 12.55
CA ALA A 171 -21.77 1.73 13.53
C ALA A 171 -21.77 0.70 14.67
N ILE A 172 -22.93 0.46 15.31
CA ILE A 172 -23.02 -0.47 16.44
C ILE A 172 -22.66 -1.91 16.03
N ASP A 173 -23.04 -2.32 14.81
CA ASP A 173 -22.76 -3.66 14.30
C ASP A 173 -21.25 -3.83 14.08
N LEU A 174 -20.61 -2.82 13.46
CA LEU A 174 -19.18 -2.81 13.21
C LEU A 174 -18.36 -2.72 14.51
N TYR A 175 -18.80 -1.92 15.48
CA TYR A 175 -18.16 -1.81 16.79
C TYR A 175 -18.19 -3.12 17.57
N ARG A 176 -19.34 -3.80 17.57
CA ARG A 176 -19.44 -5.14 18.14
C ARG A 176 -18.56 -6.15 17.41
N MET A 177 -18.49 -6.07 16.08
CA MET A 177 -17.60 -6.95 15.29
C MET A 177 -16.13 -6.76 15.64
N ILE A 178 -15.69 -5.55 16.00
CA ILE A 178 -14.30 -5.28 16.42
C ILE A 178 -14.05 -5.50 17.92
N GLY A 179 -15.07 -5.96 18.66
CA GLY A 179 -14.96 -6.44 20.04
C GLY A 179 -15.46 -5.48 21.12
N LEU A 180 -16.15 -4.38 20.77
CA LEU A 180 -16.70 -3.47 21.77
C LEU A 180 -17.95 -4.05 22.45
N ASN A 181 -18.10 -3.78 23.74
CA ASN A 181 -19.29 -4.10 24.51
C ASN A 181 -20.25 -2.90 24.67
N ASP A 182 -21.46 -3.13 25.18
CA ASP A 182 -22.50 -2.10 25.28
C ASP A 182 -22.15 -0.91 26.18
N LYS A 183 -21.11 -0.99 27.03
CA LYS A 183 -20.63 0.16 27.82
C LYS A 183 -19.56 0.98 27.09
N GLU A 184 -18.93 0.41 26.08
CA GLU A 184 -17.88 1.06 25.28
C GLU A 184 -18.45 1.77 24.04
N ILE A 185 -19.72 1.52 23.70
CA ILE A 185 -20.45 2.10 22.56
C ILE A 185 -21.29 3.28 23.04
#